data_AF-A0AAV4TXG0-F1
#
_entry.id   AF-A0AAV4TXG0-F1
#
_cell.length_a   1.000
_cell.length_b   1.000
_cell.length_c   1.000
_cell.angle_alpha   90.00
_cell.angle_beta   90.00
_cell.angle_gamma   90.00
#
_symmetry.space_group_name_H-M   'P 1'
#
loop_
_entity.id
_entity.type
_entity.pdbx_description
1 polymer ?
#
loop_
_entity_poly.entity_id
_entity_poly.type
_entity_poly.pdbx_seq_one_letter_code
_entity_poly.pdbx_strand_id
1 'polypeptide(L)'
;MSKRDTHMFHVKQMDNLRNLSCRGDNPQLTDSVLEDTWIISVHYLPRLSVKMNTLDSLKEGSEINMTCQVHSLPPVTELEWLQDGRSLGPPVGANFLNRTLIIPSAGPQHKGRISVCRHEQ
;
A
#
# COMPACT_ATOMS: atom_id res chain seq x y z
N MET A 1 40.41 6.89 -23.20
CA MET A 1 39.99 5.94 -22.14
C MET A 1 38.59 6.33 -21.71
N SER A 2 37.58 5.49 -21.99
CA SER A 2 36.19 5.77 -21.60
C SER A 2 36.00 5.38 -20.13
N LYS A 3 35.71 6.37 -19.28
CA LYS A 3 35.43 6.16 -17.86
C LYS A 3 33.94 5.82 -17.75
N ARG A 4 33.61 4.61 -17.29
CA ARG A 4 32.22 4.27 -16.96
C ARG A 4 31.93 4.78 -15.56
N ASP A 5 31.25 5.91 -15.47
CA ASP A 5 30.69 6.38 -14.20
C ASP A 5 29.29 5.77 -14.06
N THR A 6 29.17 4.78 -13.17
CA THR A 6 27.89 4.14 -12.86
C THR A 6 27.26 4.85 -11.67
N HIS A 7 26.10 5.48 -11.91
CA HIS A 7 25.28 6.04 -10.84
C HIS A 7 24.28 5.01 -10.33
N MET A 8 24.40 4.65 -9.06
CA MET A 8 23.43 3.78 -8.38
C MET A 8 22.36 4.63 -7.70
N PHE A 9 21.10 4.38 -8.07
CA PHE A 9 19.94 5.00 -7.44
C PHE A 9 19.28 4.00 -6.49
N HIS A 10 18.89 4.48 -5.30
CA HIS A 10 18.12 3.68 -4.35
C HIS A 10 16.64 3.86 -4.64
N VAL A 11 16.07 2.91 -5.38
CA VAL A 11 14.67 2.93 -5.79
C VAL A 11 13.75 2.76 -4.57
N LYS A 12 12.72 3.59 -4.48
CA LYS A 12 11.70 3.57 -3.43
C LYS A 12 10.34 3.20 -4.02
N GLN A 13 9.42 2.78 -3.16
CA GLN A 13 8.02 2.52 -3.54
C GLN A 13 7.38 3.69 -4.30
N MET A 14 7.70 4.92 -3.93
CA MET A 14 7.15 6.14 -4.55
C MET A 14 7.63 6.35 -6.00
N ASP A 15 8.65 5.59 -6.41
CA ASP A 15 9.21 5.60 -7.75
C ASP A 15 8.49 4.62 -8.69
N ASN A 16 7.54 3.83 -8.18
CA ASN A 16 6.70 2.98 -9.01
C ASN A 16 5.94 3.80 -10.07
N LEU A 17 5.95 3.34 -11.31
CA LEU A 17 5.36 4.01 -12.48
C LEU A 17 5.95 5.39 -12.78
N ARG A 18 7.15 5.70 -12.27
CA ARG A 18 7.91 6.90 -12.67
C ARG A 18 8.71 6.65 -13.93
N ASN A 19 9.09 7.75 -14.58
CA ASN A 19 9.95 7.74 -15.76
C ASN A 19 11.42 7.69 -15.35
N LEU A 20 12.15 6.74 -15.92
CA LEU A 20 13.59 6.73 -15.96
C LEU A 20 14.01 7.11 -17.38
N SER A 21 14.70 8.24 -17.53
CA SER A 21 15.11 8.76 -18.84
C SER A 21 16.62 8.78 -18.98
N CYS A 22 17.11 8.34 -20.13
CA CYS A 22 18.49 8.47 -20.56
C CYS A 22 18.55 9.52 -21.66
N ARG A 23 19.26 10.63 -21.41
CA ARG A 23 19.37 11.76 -22.34
C ARG A 23 20.82 11.95 -22.76
N GLY A 24 21.07 11.85 -24.07
CA GLY A 24 22.32 12.21 -24.72
C GLY A 24 22.22 13.60 -25.33
N ASP A 25 23.14 14.49 -24.94
CA ASP A 25 23.21 15.87 -25.40
C ASP A 25 24.64 16.16 -25.92
N ASN A 26 24.74 16.69 -27.13
CA ASN A 26 25.99 17.17 -27.69
C ASN A 26 25.92 18.69 -27.88
N PRO A 27 26.61 19.49 -27.06
CA PRO A 27 26.53 20.96 -27.10
C PRO A 27 26.96 21.59 -28.44
N GLN A 28 27.69 20.85 -29.27
CA GLN A 28 28.18 21.31 -30.58
C GLN A 28 27.18 21.09 -31.72
N LEU A 29 26.09 20.34 -31.46
CA LEU A 29 25.05 20.05 -32.43
C LEU A 29 23.71 20.57 -31.89
N THR A 30 23.25 21.68 -32.45
CA THR A 30 21.94 22.25 -32.11
C THR A 30 20.83 21.27 -32.47
N ASP A 31 19.83 21.15 -31.59
CA ASP A 31 18.63 20.33 -31.77
C ASP A 31 18.88 18.82 -31.98
N SER A 32 20.03 18.28 -31.54
CA SER A 32 20.40 16.86 -31.73
C SER A 32 20.22 15.98 -30.48
N VAL A 33 19.35 16.37 -29.56
CA VAL A 33 19.14 15.64 -28.31
C VAL A 33 18.48 14.29 -28.61
N LEU A 34 19.05 13.21 -28.06
CA LEU A 34 18.46 11.87 -28.07
C LEU A 34 18.02 11.51 -26.66
N GLU A 35 16.79 11.03 -26.52
CA GLU A 35 16.23 10.63 -25.24
C GLU A 35 15.48 9.31 -25.38
N ASP A 36 15.76 8.38 -24.47
CA ASP A 36 14.98 7.15 -24.29
C ASP A 36 14.41 7.13 -22.87
N THR A 37 13.17 6.68 -22.72
CA THR A 37 12.44 6.72 -21.45
C THR A 37 11.73 5.40 -21.17
N TRP A 38 11.93 4.89 -19.95
CA TRP A 38 11.27 3.69 -19.44
C TRP A 38 10.35 4.05 -18.28
N ILE A 39 9.17 3.44 -18.23
CA ILE A 39 8.32 3.45 -17.04
C ILE A 39 8.76 2.29 -16.16
N ILE A 40 9.27 2.57 -14.97
CA ILE A 40 9.75 1.53 -14.07
C ILE A 40 8.60 0.95 -13.23
N SER A 41 8.58 -0.37 -13.07
CA SER A 41 7.65 -1.09 -12.18
C SER A 41 8.39 -1.54 -10.93
N VAL A 42 8.11 -0.90 -9.80
CA VAL A 42 8.82 -1.13 -8.55
C VAL A 42 7.96 -1.99 -7.65
N HIS A 43 8.43 -3.21 -7.36
CA HIS A 43 7.75 -4.13 -6.45
C HIS A 43 8.09 -3.75 -5.00
N TYR A 44 7.10 -3.79 -4.12
CA TYR A 44 7.27 -3.41 -2.73
C TYR A 44 6.29 -4.16 -1.82
N LEU A 45 6.72 -4.35 -0.56
CA LEU A 45 5.91 -5.00 0.46
C LEU A 45 4.63 -4.19 0.75
N PRO A 46 3.52 -4.88 1.09
CA PRO A 46 2.26 -4.22 1.40
C PRO A 46 2.38 -3.23 2.57
N ARG A 47 1.83 -2.03 2.39
CA ARG A 47 1.58 -1.08 3.46
C ARG A 47 0.10 -1.09 3.80
N LEU A 48 -0.20 -1.28 5.07
CA LEU A 48 -1.56 -1.38 5.59
C LEU A 48 -1.87 -0.14 6.44
N SER A 49 -3.05 0.43 6.28
CA SER A 49 -3.56 1.48 7.17
C SER A 49 -5.03 1.27 7.45
N VAL A 50 -5.42 1.37 8.72
CA VAL A 50 -6.81 1.24 9.14
C VAL A 50 -7.44 2.63 9.24
N LYS A 51 -8.54 2.82 8.52
CA LYS A 51 -9.42 3.98 8.66
C LYS A 51 -10.69 3.56 9.37
N MET A 52 -11.15 4.43 10.27
CA MET A 52 -12.35 4.22 11.05
C MET A 52 -13.30 5.39 10.81
N ASN A 53 -14.56 5.08 10.48
CA ASN A 53 -15.52 6.12 10.09
C ASN A 53 -16.29 6.71 11.28
N THR A 54 -16.10 6.21 12.51
CA THR A 54 -16.76 6.71 13.73
C THR A 54 -15.73 7.32 14.69
N LEU A 55 -15.75 8.65 14.81
CA LEU A 55 -14.68 9.41 15.48
C LEU A 55 -15.00 9.86 16.92
N ASP A 56 -16.27 10.03 17.31
CA ASP A 56 -16.54 10.96 18.43
C ASP A 56 -17.02 10.38 19.77
N SER A 57 -17.48 9.13 19.85
CA SER A 57 -17.55 8.38 21.12
C SER A 57 -18.13 7.01 20.84
N LEU A 58 -17.32 5.96 21.02
CA LEU A 58 -17.80 4.61 20.82
C LEU A 58 -18.55 4.15 22.07
N LYS A 59 -19.87 3.96 21.95
CA LYS A 59 -20.72 3.44 23.02
C LYS A 59 -21.14 2.01 22.72
N GLU A 60 -21.50 1.27 23.75
CA GLU A 60 -22.17 -0.02 23.57
C GLU A 60 -23.41 0.16 22.68
N GLY A 61 -23.61 -0.77 21.74
CA GLY A 61 -24.64 -0.67 20.70
C GLY A 61 -24.26 0.15 19.47
N SER A 62 -23.09 0.81 19.44
CA SER A 62 -22.67 1.59 18.26
C SER A 62 -22.24 0.68 17.12
N GLU A 63 -22.59 1.04 15.89
CA GLU A 63 -22.02 0.39 14.71
C GLU A 63 -20.60 0.94 14.45
N ILE A 64 -19.65 0.02 14.25
CA ILE A 64 -18.26 0.34 13.91
C ILE A 64 -17.98 -0.13 12.49
N ASN A 65 -17.47 0.79 11.67
CA ASN A 65 -16.97 0.49 10.35
C ASN A 65 -15.47 0.84 10.29
N MET A 66 -14.65 -0.20 10.12
CA MET A 66 -13.22 -0.07 9.93
C MET A 66 -12.85 -0.60 8.54
N THR A 67 -12.10 0.20 7.79
CA THR A 67 -11.62 -0.15 6.46
C THR A 67 -10.10 -0.22 6.48
N CYS A 68 -9.54 -1.37 6.07
CA CYS A 68 -8.12 -1.51 5.80
C CYS A 68 -7.83 -1.07 4.37
N GLN A 69 -7.00 -0.05 4.23
CA GLN A 69 -6.43 0.37 2.94
C GLN A 69 -5.11 -0.35 2.72
N VAL A 70 -4.96 -0.96 1.54
CA VAL A 70 -3.83 -1.81 1.19
C VAL A 70 -3.10 -1.21 0.00
N HIS A 71 -1.83 -0.86 0.20
CA HIS A 71 -0.96 -0.37 -0.86
C HIS A 71 0.16 -1.38 -1.08
N SER A 72 0.08 -2.15 -2.17
CA SER A 72 1.06 -3.21 -2.47
C SER A 72 1.27 -3.36 -3.98
N LEU A 73 2.47 -3.82 -4.36
CA LEU A 73 2.72 -4.34 -5.70
C LEU A 73 3.67 -5.54 -5.58
N PRO A 74 3.22 -6.78 -5.85
CA PRO A 74 1.92 -7.14 -6.45
C PRO A 74 0.73 -6.95 -5.48
N PRO A 75 -0.52 -7.03 -5.98
CA PRO A 75 -1.72 -6.95 -5.12
C PRO A 75 -1.74 -8.07 -4.07
N VAL A 76 -2.19 -7.75 -2.84
CA VAL A 76 -2.42 -8.76 -1.79
C VAL A 76 -3.78 -9.42 -1.99
N THR A 77 -3.81 -10.76 -1.93
CA THR A 77 -5.02 -11.56 -2.10
C THR A 77 -5.65 -11.98 -0.78
N GLU A 78 -4.89 -12.06 0.32
CA GLU A 78 -5.33 -12.58 1.62
C GLU A 78 -4.90 -11.67 2.76
N LEU A 79 -5.89 -11.18 3.54
CA LEU A 79 -5.70 -10.43 4.77
C LEU A 79 -6.79 -10.83 5.76
N GLU A 80 -6.44 -10.79 7.04
CA GLU A 80 -7.35 -11.08 8.14
C GLU A 80 -7.37 -9.94 9.16
N TRP A 81 -8.52 -9.76 9.79
CA TRP A 81 -8.67 -8.87 10.93
C TRP A 81 -8.34 -9.62 12.21
N LEU A 82 -7.59 -8.97 13.09
CA LEU A 82 -7.18 -9.49 14.38
C LEU A 82 -7.72 -8.62 15.50
N GLN A 83 -8.22 -9.25 16.56
CA GLN A 83 -8.47 -8.63 17.86
C GLN A 83 -7.49 -9.22 18.87
N ASP A 84 -6.64 -8.36 19.45
CA ASP A 84 -5.61 -8.77 20.41
C ASP A 84 -4.75 -9.96 19.92
N GLY A 85 -4.48 -9.99 18.60
CA GLY A 85 -3.70 -11.03 17.94
C GLY A 85 -4.47 -12.29 17.55
N ARG A 86 -5.78 -12.36 17.80
CA ARG A 86 -6.65 -13.49 17.41
C ARG A 86 -7.50 -13.12 16.19
N SER A 87 -7.63 -14.06 15.25
CA SER A 87 -8.43 -13.86 14.04
C SER A 87 -9.90 -13.60 14.37
N LEU A 88 -10.46 -12.54 13.79
CA LEU A 88 -11.89 -12.21 13.84
C LEU A 88 -12.69 -12.92 12.73
N GLY A 89 -12.02 -13.72 11.89
CA GLY A 89 -12.61 -14.33 10.72
C GLY A 89 -12.52 -13.46 9.45
N PRO A 90 -13.05 -13.94 8.33
CA PRO A 90 -12.97 -13.25 7.05
C PRO A 90 -13.74 -11.92 7.08
N PRO A 91 -13.22 -10.85 6.44
CA PRO A 91 -13.91 -9.57 6.35
C PRO A 91 -15.27 -9.70 5.63
N VAL A 92 -16.23 -8.86 6.03
CA VAL A 92 -17.58 -8.82 5.43
C VAL A 92 -17.61 -7.73 4.36
N GLY A 93 -17.85 -8.13 3.10
CA GLY A 93 -17.83 -7.24 1.93
C GLY A 93 -16.44 -7.10 1.32
N ALA A 94 -16.29 -7.48 0.04
CA ALA A 94 -15.00 -7.64 -0.60
C ALA A 94 -14.86 -6.80 -1.88
N ASN A 95 -13.97 -5.81 -1.83
CA ASN A 95 -13.15 -5.40 -2.96
C ASN A 95 -11.68 -5.57 -2.53
N PHE A 96 -10.80 -6.09 -3.41
CA PHE A 96 -9.41 -6.44 -3.06
C PHE A 96 -8.59 -5.29 -2.45
N LEU A 97 -8.90 -4.04 -2.85
CA LEU A 97 -8.20 -2.83 -2.41
C LEU A 97 -8.57 -2.40 -0.98
N ASN A 98 -9.81 -2.68 -0.56
CA ASN A 98 -10.39 -2.18 0.70
C ASN A 98 -11.14 -3.31 1.39
N ARG A 99 -10.57 -3.84 2.47
CA ARG A 99 -11.23 -4.85 3.31
C ARG A 99 -11.90 -4.19 4.49
N THR A 100 -13.20 -4.41 4.64
CA THR A 100 -14.01 -3.77 5.68
C THR A 100 -14.34 -4.77 6.79
N LEU A 101 -14.24 -4.31 8.04
CA LEU A 101 -14.77 -4.96 9.22
C LEU A 101 -15.96 -4.14 9.72
N ILE A 102 -17.11 -4.79 9.81
CA ILE A 102 -18.35 -4.21 10.32
C ILE A 102 -18.66 -4.89 11.65
N ILE A 103 -18.80 -4.09 12.70
CA ILE A 103 -19.32 -4.51 14.00
C ILE A 103 -20.66 -3.79 14.17
N PRO A 104 -21.80 -4.45 13.89
CA PRO A 104 -23.12 -3.80 13.90
C PRO A 104 -23.53 -3.24 15.26
N SER A 105 -23.07 -3.90 16.33
CA SER A 105 -23.35 -3.52 17.71
C SER A 105 -22.11 -3.76 18.57
N ALA A 106 -21.41 -2.68 18.91
CA ALA A 106 -20.25 -2.71 19.77
C ALA A 106 -20.64 -3.20 21.18
N GLY A 107 -19.81 -4.06 21.77
CA GLY A 107 -20.07 -4.63 23.10
C GLY A 107 -18.75 -5.00 23.78
N PRO A 108 -18.79 -5.45 25.04
CA PRO A 108 -17.59 -5.75 25.83
C PRO A 108 -16.63 -6.74 25.16
N GLN A 109 -17.17 -7.69 24.38
CA GLN A 109 -16.42 -8.68 23.62
C GLN A 109 -15.56 -8.09 22.50
N HIS A 110 -15.85 -6.89 22.03
CA HIS A 110 -15.11 -6.20 20.97
C HIS A 110 -14.03 -5.25 21.51
N LYS A 111 -13.82 -5.24 22.84
CA LYS A 111 -12.77 -4.45 23.49
C LYS A 111 -11.40 -5.04 23.14
N GLY A 112 -10.43 -4.18 22.86
CA GLY A 112 -9.05 -4.58 22.60
C GLY A 112 -8.43 -3.83 21.44
N ARG A 113 -7.25 -4.28 21.03
CA ARG A 113 -6.54 -3.75 19.86
C ARG A 113 -7.02 -4.48 18.60
N ILE A 114 -7.75 -3.77 17.76
CA ILE A 114 -8.11 -4.26 16.43
C ILE A 114 -6.99 -3.89 15.45
N SER A 115 -6.51 -4.88 14.71
CA SER A 115 -5.42 -4.74 13.74
C SER A 115 -5.66 -5.62 12.52
N VAL A 116 -4.86 -5.44 11.48
CA VAL A 116 -4.95 -6.20 10.23
C VAL A 116 -3.57 -6.77 9.90
N CYS A 117 -3.53 -8.03 9.49
CA CYS A 117 -2.30 -8.68 9.04
C CYS A 117 -2.52 -9.39 7.69
N ARG A 118 -1.40 -9.71 7.06
CA ARG A 118 -1.36 -10.61 5.91
C ARG A 118 -1.16 -12.03 6.40
N HIS A 119 -1.91 -12.96 5.80
CA HIS A 119 -1.66 -14.37 5.96
C HIS A 119 -0.42 -14.74 5.13
N GLU A 120 0.62 -15.27 5.78
CA GLU A 120 1.72 -15.94 5.10
C GLU A 120 1.35 -17.43 4.99
N GLN A 121 1.15 -17.91 3.76
CA GLN A 121 1.20 -19.33 3.43
C GLN A 121 2.64 -19.73 3.14
#